data_AF-A0A317JM76-F1
#
_entry.id   AF-A0A317JM76-F1
#
_cell.length_a   1.000
_cell.length_b   1.000
_cell.length_c   1.000
_cell.angle_alpha   90.00
_cell.angle_beta   90.00
_cell.angle_gamma   90.00
#
_symmetry.space_group_name_H-M   'P 1'
#
loop_
_entity.id
_entity.type
_entity.pdbx_description
1 polymer ?
#
loop_
_entity_poly.entity_id
_entity_poly.type
_entity_poly.pdbx_seq_one_letter_code
_entity_poly.pdbx_strand_id
1 'polypeptide(L)'
;MRLSPMQMQKLVEKVIENLKAQKVITFKEDERKVVERAVLAVKQDYQREAELEQEVNKMLERLERTNPGEFERHKMFQLMKQKLAKERKVVL
;
A
#
# COMPACT_ATOMS: atom_id res chain seq x y z
N MET A 1 -4.26 4.71 -5.36
CA MET A 1 -5.57 4.18 -5.84
C MET A 1 -6.40 3.74 -4.64
N ARG A 2 -7.67 4.15 -4.50
CA ARG A 2 -8.49 3.78 -3.33
C ARG A 2 -9.34 2.55 -3.66
N LEU A 3 -8.82 1.35 -3.39
CA LEU A 3 -9.67 0.16 -3.39
C LEU A 3 -10.73 0.30 -2.30
N SER A 4 -11.98 -0.04 -2.61
CA SER A 4 -13.04 -0.12 -1.60
C SER A 4 -12.79 -1.30 -0.65
N PRO A 5 -13.20 -1.24 0.64
CA PRO A 5 -13.12 -2.37 1.56
C PRO A 5 -13.71 -3.67 0.99
N MET A 6 -14.82 -3.58 0.25
CA MET A 6 -15.44 -4.73 -0.42
C MET A 6 -14.56 -5.32 -1.53
N GLN A 7 -13.81 -4.47 -2.25
CA GLN A 7 -12.92 -4.93 -3.31
C GLN A 7 -11.68 -5.62 -2.73
N MET A 8 -11.14 -5.11 -1.63
CA MET A 8 -10.06 -5.77 -0.89
C MET A 8 -10.48 -7.14 -0.37
N GLN A 9 -11.69 -7.25 0.17
CA GLN A 9 -12.22 -8.53 0.67
C GLN A 9 -12.37 -9.56 -0.46
N LYS A 10 -12.98 -9.18 -1.59
CA LYS A 10 -13.11 -10.06 -2.76
C LYS A 10 -11.76 -10.47 -3.37
N LEU A 11 -10.76 -9.58 -3.32
CA LEU A 11 -9.41 -9.90 -3.77
C LEU A 11 -8.77 -10.97 -2.88
N VAL A 12 -8.83 -10.79 -1.56
CA VAL A 12 -8.27 -11.73 -0.60
C VAL A 12 -8.98 -13.09 -0.67
N GLU A 13 -10.30 -13.11 -0.79
CA GLU A 13 -11.07 -14.34 -1.00
C GLU A 13 -10.63 -15.10 -2.25
N LYS A 14 -10.51 -14.42 -3.41
CA LYS A 14 -10.02 -15.04 -4.64
C LYS A 14 -8.59 -15.56 -4.53
N VAL A 15 -7.72 -14.85 -3.82
CA VAL A 15 -6.34 -15.29 -3.60
C VAL A 15 -6.33 -16.56 -2.74
N ILE A 16 -7.10 -16.59 -1.67
CA ILE A 16 -7.21 -17.75 -0.78
C ILE A 16 -7.84 -18.94 -1.51
N GLU A 17 -8.90 -18.73 -2.30
CA GLU A 17 -9.51 -19.78 -3.13
C GLU A 17 -8.50 -20.38 -4.12
N ASN A 18 -7.72 -19.54 -4.82
CA ASN A 18 -6.69 -20.01 -5.75
C ASN A 18 -5.57 -20.79 -5.02
N LEU A 19 -5.13 -20.30 -3.86
CA LEU A 19 -4.12 -20.97 -3.05
C LEU A 19 -4.64 -22.33 -2.53
N LYS A 20 -5.93 -22.42 -2.19
CA LYS A 20 -6.61 -23.66 -1.80
C LYS A 20 -6.73 -24.62 -2.97
N ALA A 21 -7.08 -24.13 -4.16
CA ALA A 21 -7.16 -24.92 -5.39
C ALA A 21 -5.80 -25.52 -5.78
N GLN A 22 -4.71 -24.78 -5.56
CA GLN A 22 -3.34 -25.23 -5.79
C GLN A 22 -2.79 -26.11 -4.64
N LYS A 23 -3.57 -26.36 -3.58
CA LYS A 23 -3.17 -27.13 -2.38
C LYS A 23 -1.88 -26.64 -1.70
N VAL A 24 -1.57 -25.35 -1.82
CA VAL A 24 -0.33 -24.76 -1.27
C VAL A 24 -0.48 -24.30 0.19
N ILE A 25 -1.71 -24.30 0.70
CA ILE A 25 -2.04 -23.79 2.04
C ILE A 25 -2.83 -24.82 2.86
N THR A 26 -2.39 -25.01 4.09
CA THR A 26 -3.12 -25.69 5.16
C THR A 26 -3.53 -24.66 6.20
N PHE A 27 -4.84 -24.52 6.42
CA PHE A 27 -5.36 -23.63 7.45
C PHE A 27 -5.08 -24.23 8.84
N LYS A 28 -4.44 -23.46 9.71
CA LYS A 28 -4.19 -23.83 11.11
C LYS A 28 -5.37 -23.49 12.04
N GLU A 29 -6.28 -22.62 11.57
CA GLU A 29 -7.46 -22.14 12.28
C GLU A 29 -8.62 -21.95 11.28
N ASP A 30 -9.79 -21.52 11.77
CA ASP A 30 -10.97 -21.17 10.97
C ASP A 30 -10.63 -20.29 9.76
N GLU A 31 -11.11 -20.70 8.58
CA GLU A 31 -10.90 -20.02 7.30
C GLU A 31 -11.34 -18.55 7.38
N ARG A 32 -12.42 -18.26 8.11
CA ARG A 32 -12.92 -16.90 8.33
C ARG A 32 -11.92 -15.98 9.04
N LYS A 33 -11.26 -16.47 10.11
CA LYS A 33 -10.25 -15.69 10.84
C LYS A 33 -9.01 -15.42 9.99
N VAL A 34 -8.63 -16.39 9.15
CA VAL A 34 -7.49 -16.24 8.23
C VAL A 34 -7.79 -15.20 7.16
N VAL A 35 -8.99 -15.23 6.58
CA VAL A 35 -9.46 -14.23 5.60
C VAL A 35 -9.48 -12.84 6.24
N GLU A 36 -10.07 -12.68 7.42
CA GLU A 36 -10.11 -11.38 8.12
C GLU A 36 -8.71 -10.83 8.40
N ARG A 37 -7.79 -11.68 8.86
CA ARG A 37 -6.41 -11.27 9.14
C ARG A 37 -5.65 -10.90 7.86
N ALA A 38 -5.90 -11.61 6.77
CA ALA A 38 -5.34 -11.27 5.45
C ALA A 38 -5.89 -9.94 4.92
N VAL A 39 -7.20 -9.70 5.06
CA VAL A 39 -7.81 -8.40 4.71
C VAL A 39 -7.22 -7.27 5.55
N LEU A 40 -7.01 -7.49 6.86
CA LEU A 40 -6.37 -6.51 7.74
C LEU A 40 -4.93 -6.22 7.31
N ALA A 41 -4.14 -7.24 6.95
CA ALA A 41 -2.77 -7.05 6.47
C ALA A 41 -2.74 -6.21 5.19
N VAL A 42 -3.58 -6.54 4.20
CA VAL A 42 -3.71 -5.77 2.96
C VAL A 42 -4.13 -4.33 3.25
N LYS A 43 -5.12 -4.13 4.13
CA LYS A 43 -5.57 -2.79 4.52
C LYS A 43 -4.45 -1.97 5.18
N GLN A 44 -3.66 -2.59 6.06
CA GLN A 44 -2.51 -1.93 6.69
C GLN A 44 -1.45 -1.52 5.67
N ASP A 45 -1.15 -2.38 4.68
CA ASP A 45 -0.18 -2.04 3.64
C ASP A 45 -0.67 -0.90 2.75
N TYR A 46 -1.95 -0.90 2.34
CA TYR A 46 -2.55 0.23 1.62
C TYR A 46 -2.51 1.52 2.44
N GLN A 47 -2.72 1.42 3.75
CA GLN A 47 -2.69 2.58 4.62
C GLN A 47 -1.26 3.14 4.77
N ARG A 48 -0.25 2.27 4.88
CA ARG A 48 1.17 2.67 4.86
C ARG A 48 1.53 3.37 3.56
N GLU A 49 1.04 2.87 2.41
CA GLU A 49 1.28 3.53 1.12
C GLU A 49 0.62 4.92 1.06
N ALA A 50 -0.62 5.04 1.54
CA ALA A 50 -1.33 6.30 1.59
C ALA A 50 -0.66 7.34 2.51
N GLU A 51 -0.16 6.90 3.67
CA GLU A 51 0.60 7.73 4.60
C GLU A 51 1.91 8.21 3.96
N LEU A 52 2.61 7.32 3.24
CA LEU A 52 3.82 7.66 2.48
C LEU A 52 3.54 8.73 1.42
N GLU A 53 2.45 8.60 0.64
CA GLU A 53 2.06 9.63 -0.34
C GLU A 53 1.73 10.97 0.31
N GLN A 54 1.04 10.96 1.45
CA GLN A 54 0.75 12.20 2.18
C GLN A 54 2.02 12.88 2.69
N GLU A 55 2.98 12.10 3.16
CA GLU A 55 4.25 12.60 3.66
C GLU A 55 5.13 13.19 2.55
N VAL A 56 5.22 12.50 1.40
CA VAL A 56 5.89 13.01 0.20
C VAL A 56 5.28 14.35 -0.24
N ASN A 57 3.95 14.44 -0.26
CA ASN A 57 3.26 15.69 -0.62
C ASN A 57 3.57 16.83 0.36
N LYS A 58 3.57 16.55 1.67
CA LYS A 58 3.93 17.55 2.69
C LYS A 58 5.38 18.02 2.54
N MET A 59 6.30 17.12 2.20
CA MET A 59 7.70 17.48 1.92
C MET A 59 7.82 18.35 0.67
N LEU A 60 7.11 18.01 -0.41
CA LEU A 60 7.06 18.83 -1.63
C LEU A 60 6.51 20.22 -1.36
N GLU A 61 5.41 20.34 -0.62
CA GLU A 61 4.84 21.66 -0.30
C GLU A 61 5.80 22.53 0.51
N ARG A 62 6.57 21.93 1.42
CA ARG A 62 7.62 22.67 2.14
C ARG A 62 8.73 23.12 1.20
N LEU A 63 9.21 22.24 0.32
CA LEU A 63 10.23 22.55 -0.68
C LEU A 63 9.78 23.65 -1.65
N GLU A 64 8.54 23.60 -2.14
CA GLU A 64 7.96 24.63 -3.01
C GLU A 64 7.85 25.98 -2.32
N ARG A 65 7.55 26.01 -1.01
CA ARG A 65 7.50 27.25 -0.22
C ARG A 65 8.87 27.87 -0.01
N THR A 66 9.92 27.07 0.15
CA THR A 66 11.28 27.56 0.37
C THR A 66 11.95 27.94 -0.95
N ASN A 67 11.78 27.14 -2.00
CA ASN A 67 12.40 27.32 -3.31
C ASN A 67 11.34 27.27 -4.43
N PRO A 68 10.56 28.34 -4.62
CA PRO A 68 9.53 28.38 -5.64
C PRO A 68 10.14 28.33 -7.06
N GLY A 69 9.72 27.34 -7.86
CA GLY A 69 10.07 27.25 -9.29
C GLY A 69 11.40 26.57 -9.63
N GLU A 70 12.16 26.09 -8.66
CA GLU A 70 13.46 25.42 -8.92
C GLU A 70 13.33 23.96 -9.41
N PHE A 71 12.14 23.35 -9.33
CA PHE A 71 11.98 21.94 -9.67
C PHE A 71 10.61 21.61 -10.26
N GLU A 72 10.57 20.61 -11.13
CA GLU A 72 9.33 20.01 -11.61
C GLU A 72 8.71 19.13 -10.52
N ARG A 73 7.60 19.58 -9.92
CA ARG A 73 6.88 18.89 -8.83
C ARG A 73 6.63 17.40 -9.12
N HIS A 74 6.22 17.06 -10.34
CA HIS A 74 5.92 15.69 -10.72
C HIS A 74 7.14 14.77 -10.69
N LYS A 75 8.29 15.23 -11.22
CA LYS A 75 9.55 14.47 -11.19
C LYS A 75 10.06 14.30 -9.76
N MET A 76 9.99 15.36 -8.95
CA MET A 76 10.41 15.30 -7.55
C MET A 76 9.50 14.41 -6.69
N PHE A 77 8.19 14.39 -6.97
CA PHE A 77 7.27 13.46 -6.32
C PHE A 77 7.68 12.01 -6.57
N GLN A 78 7.96 11.63 -7.82
CA GLN A 78 8.35 10.26 -8.16
C GLN A 78 9.68 9.87 -7.50
N LEU A 79 10.68 10.75 -7.53
CA LEU A 79 11.99 10.50 -6.90
C LEU A 79 11.88 10.35 -5.39
N MET A 80 11.13 11.23 -4.72
CA MET A 80 10.94 11.15 -3.27
C MET A 80 10.09 9.95 -2.87
N LYS A 81 9.01 9.64 -3.60
CA LYS A 81 8.18 8.44 -3.36
C LYS A 81 9.04 7.18 -3.43
N GLN A 82 9.91 7.06 -4.43
CA GLN A 82 10.82 5.92 -4.55
C GLN A 82 11.87 5.84 -3.41
N LYS A 83 12.46 6.97 -3.02
CA LYS A 83 13.43 6.99 -1.90
C LYS A 83 12.77 6.62 -0.58
N LEU A 84 11.64 7.25 -0.24
CA LEU A 84 10.90 6.98 0.99
C LEU A 84 10.35 5.56 1.04
N ALA A 85 9.88 5.02 -0.09
CA ALA A 85 9.42 3.64 -0.15
C ALA A 85 10.55 2.64 0.15
N LYS A 86 11.76 2.88 -0.39
CA LYS A 86 12.95 2.07 -0.09
C LYS A 86 13.34 2.15 1.39
N GLU A 87 13.35 3.34 1.97
CA GLU A 87 13.70 3.53 3.39
C GLU A 87 12.70 2.87 4.34
N ARG A 88 11.40 2.96 4.04
CA ARG A 88 10.33 2.37 4.85
C ARG A 88 10.02 0.92 4.53
N LYS A 89 10.75 0.30 3.59
CA LYS A 89 10.49 -1.06 3.08
C LYS A 89 9.03 -1.24 2.64
N VAL A 90 8.42 -0.18 2.11
CA VAL A 90 7.07 -0.23 1.53
C VAL A 90 7.24 -0.67 0.08
N VAL A 91 6.55 -1.74 -0.30
CA VAL A 91 6.51 -2.20 -1.69
C VAL A 91 5.57 -1.27 -2.47
N LEU A 92 6.07 -0.66 -3.54
CA LEU A 92 5.33 0.19 -4.47
C LEU A 92 4.64 -0.64 -5.56
#